data_AF-A0A158A5G4-F1
#
_entry.id   AF-A0A158A5G4-F1
#
_cell.length_a   1.000
_cell.length_b   1.000
_cell.length_c   1.000
_cell.angle_alpha   90.00
_cell.angle_beta   90.00
_cell.angle_gamma   90.00
#
_symmetry.space_group_name_H-M   'P 1'
#
loop_
_entity.id
_entity.type
_entity.pdbx_description
1 polymer ?
#
loop_
_entity_poly.entity_id
_entity_poly.type
_entity_poly.pdbx_seq_one_letter_code
_entity_poly.pdbx_strand_id
1 'polypeptide(L)'
;MPPMREDVETMKVEHGDWTIDSRPQQMGHHWHSWCEIERRPTDDGVDGEIFHFFDIGYFDTQRAAYERAVSWAKAWIEDNF
;
A
#
# COMPACT_ATOMS: atom_id res chain seq x y z
N MET A 1 -21.78 -21.73 -4.34
CA MET A 1 -21.21 -20.69 -3.48
C MET A 1 -19.76 -20.51 -3.91
N PRO A 2 -19.34 -19.37 -4.47
CA PRO A 2 -17.92 -19.17 -4.76
C PRO A 2 -17.17 -19.09 -3.43
N PRO A 3 -15.92 -19.60 -3.36
CA PRO A 3 -15.10 -19.45 -2.16
C PRO A 3 -14.96 -17.95 -1.86
N MET A 4 -15.21 -17.59 -0.61
CA MET A 4 -14.83 -16.31 -0.03
C MET A 4 -13.42 -16.00 -0.52
N ARG A 5 -13.27 -14.87 -1.21
CA ARG A 5 -11.96 -14.29 -1.50
C ARG A 5 -11.20 -14.38 -0.20
N GLU A 6 -10.13 -15.17 -0.19
CA GLU A 6 -9.18 -15.20 0.91
C GLU A 6 -9.03 -13.77 1.39
N ASP A 7 -9.30 -13.54 2.67
CA ASP A 7 -8.77 -12.42 3.42
C ASP A 7 -7.25 -12.44 3.16
N VAL A 8 -6.82 -11.89 2.03
CA VAL A 8 -5.53 -11.24 1.91
C VAL A 8 -5.65 -10.19 2.98
N GLU A 9 -5.15 -10.51 4.17
CA GLU A 9 -5.06 -9.63 5.31
C GLU A 9 -4.62 -8.29 4.74
N THR A 10 -5.59 -7.39 4.59
CA THR A 10 -5.41 -6.17 3.83
C THR A 10 -4.61 -5.33 4.79
N MET A 11 -3.29 -5.31 4.60
CA MET A 11 -2.37 -4.62 5.49
C MET A 11 -2.45 -3.12 5.20
N LYS A 12 -3.63 -2.56 5.48
CA LYS A 12 -3.95 -1.14 5.33
C LYS A 12 -3.48 -0.39 6.56
N VAL A 13 -2.73 0.67 6.35
CA VAL A 13 -2.19 1.53 7.39
C VAL A 13 -2.74 2.94 7.19
N GLU A 14 -3.39 3.48 8.21
CA GLU A 14 -3.83 4.88 8.20
C GLU A 14 -2.66 5.81 8.52
N HIS A 15 -2.56 6.92 7.78
CA HIS A 15 -1.55 7.96 7.96
C HIS A 15 -2.17 9.34 7.67
N GLY A 16 -2.69 10.00 8.70
CA GLY A 16 -3.43 11.25 8.55
C GLY A 16 -4.70 11.04 7.73
N ASP A 17 -4.87 11.82 6.66
CA ASP A 17 -6.00 11.70 5.72
C ASP A 17 -5.81 10.58 4.68
N TRP A 18 -4.68 9.86 4.74
CA TRP A 18 -4.29 8.84 3.78
C TRP A 18 -4.45 7.43 4.33
N THR A 19 -4.80 6.50 3.44
CA THR A 19 -4.80 5.05 3.67
C THR A 19 -3.75 4.43 2.77
N ILE A 20 -2.79 3.73 3.36
CA ILE A 20 -1.71 3.03 2.65
C ILE A 20 -2.05 1.55 2.64
N ASP A 21 -2.36 0.99 1.47
CA ASP A 21 -2.58 -0.44 1.26
C ASP A 21 -1.34 -1.08 0.64
N SER A 22 -0.54 -1.75 1.46
CA SER A 22 0.61 -2.48 0.94
C SER A 22 0.19 -3.86 0.45
N ARG A 23 0.60 -4.18 -0.79
CA ARG A 23 0.31 -5.46 -1.45
C ARG A 23 1.59 -6.14 -1.91
N PRO A 24 2.43 -6.67 -0.99
CA PRO A 24 3.60 -7.43 -1.38
C PRO A 24 3.22 -8.59 -2.29
N GLN A 25 3.89 -8.72 -3.45
CA GLN A 25 3.62 -9.80 -4.39
C GLN A 25 4.85 -10.69 -4.54
N GLN A 26 4.68 -12.00 -4.38
CA GLN A 26 5.77 -12.95 -4.64
C GLN A 26 5.93 -13.17 -6.14
N MET A 27 7.13 -12.90 -6.67
CA MET A 27 7.51 -13.24 -8.04
C MET A 27 8.80 -14.05 -8.01
N GLY A 28 8.73 -15.32 -8.43
CA GLY A 28 9.84 -16.25 -8.30
C GLY A 28 10.24 -16.47 -6.84
N HIS A 29 11.50 -16.19 -6.52
CA HIS A 29 12.05 -16.35 -5.17
C HIS A 29 12.02 -15.06 -4.33
N HIS A 30 11.54 -13.95 -4.89
CA HIS A 30 11.54 -12.66 -4.22
C HIS A 30 10.13 -12.10 -4.02
N TRP A 31 9.98 -11.30 -2.97
CA TRP A 31 8.81 -10.50 -2.67
C TRP A 31 9.01 -9.08 -3.18
N HIS A 32 8.14 -8.65 -4.07
CA HIS A 32 8.14 -7.32 -4.64
C HIS A 32 7.29 -6.41 -3.75
N SER A 33 7.88 -5.29 -3.35
CA SER A 33 7.25 -4.29 -2.49
C SER A 33 6.38 -3.35 -3.33
N TRP A 34 5.07 -3.44 -3.14
CA TRP A 34 4.08 -2.57 -3.78
C TRP A 34 3.17 -1.92 -2.74
N CYS A 35 2.67 -0.71 -3.03
CA CYS A 35 1.59 -0.10 -2.26
C CYS A 35 0.69 0.77 -3.13
N GLU A 36 -0.56 0.83 -2.70
CA GLU A 36 -1.57 1.78 -3.15
C GLU A 36 -1.79 2.76 -2.00
N ILE A 37 -1.87 4.05 -2.28
CA ILE A 37 -2.24 5.04 -1.28
C ILE A 37 -3.50 5.77 -1.75
N GLU A 38 -4.43 5.95 -0.83
CA GLU A 38 -5.72 6.59 -1.07
C GLU A 38 -5.89 7.74 -0.09
N ARG A 39 -6.18 8.93 -0.59
CA ARG A 39 -6.63 10.05 0.22
C ARG A 39 -8.14 9.97 0.37
N ARG A 40 -8.65 10.04 1.60
CA ARG A 40 -10.10 10.11 1.82
C ARG A 40 -10.67 11.40 1.20
N PRO A 41 -11.83 11.33 0.53
CA PRO A 41 -12.51 12.53 0.07
C PRO A 41 -12.88 13.40 1.28
N THR A 42 -12.62 14.70 1.17
CA THR A 42 -12.99 15.68 2.21
C THR A 42 -14.40 16.21 1.96
N ASP A 43 -15.08 16.65 3.02
CA ASP A 43 -16.46 17.18 2.98
C ASP A 43 -16.62 18.39 2.02
N ASP A 44 -15.53 19.11 1.74
CA ASP A 44 -15.43 20.19 0.75
C ASP A 44 -15.47 19.74 -0.73
N GLY A 45 -15.72 18.45 -1.00
CA GLY A 45 -15.92 17.94 -2.35
C GLY A 45 -14.64 17.74 -3.18
N VAL A 46 -13.48 17.63 -2.52
CA VAL A 46 -12.27 17.15 -3.18
C VAL A 46 -12.40 15.64 -3.35
N ASP A 47 -12.42 15.18 -4.61
CA ASP A 47 -12.40 13.75 -4.94
C ASP A 47 -11.19 13.06 -4.27
N GLY A 48 -11.41 11.86 -3.75
CA GLY A 48 -10.33 11.06 -3.19
C GLY A 48 -9.25 10.77 -4.24
N GLU A 49 -7.98 10.90 -3.84
CA GLU A 49 -6.84 10.70 -4.73
C GLU A 49 -6.27 9.29 -4.49
N ILE A 50 -6.08 8.50 -5.56
CA ILE A 50 -5.49 7.16 -5.46
C ILE A 50 -4.20 7.12 -6.28
N PHE A 51 -3.09 6.75 -5.63
CA PHE A 51 -1.80 6.54 -6.27
C PHE A 51 -1.35 5.09 -6.12
N HIS A 52 -0.77 4.55 -7.19
CA HIS A 52 -0.25 3.18 -7.22
C HIS A 52 1.26 3.20 -7.42
N PHE A 53 1.99 2.57 -6.50
CA PHE A 53 3.43 2.48 -6.54
C PHE A 53 3.89 1.04 -6.63
N PHE A 54 4.66 0.79 -7.70
CA PHE A 54 5.28 -0.48 -8.01
C PHE A 54 6.80 -0.33 -7.94
N ASP A 55 7.51 -1.44 -7.84
CA ASP A 55 8.99 -1.46 -7.88
C ASP A 55 9.70 -0.71 -6.74
N ILE A 56 9.10 -0.65 -5.54
CA ILE A 56 9.70 0.02 -4.37
C ILE A 56 10.96 -0.74 -3.88
N GLY A 57 11.01 -2.05 -4.15
CA GLY A 57 12.15 -2.91 -3.85
C GLY A 57 11.80 -4.41 -3.89
N TYR A 58 12.83 -5.23 -3.75
CA TYR A 58 12.77 -6.70 -3.81
C TYR A 58 13.34 -7.27 -2.52
N PHE A 59 12.64 -8.23 -1.91
CA PHE A 59 12.96 -8.73 -0.58
C PHE A 59 12.82 -10.26 -0.49
N ASP A 60 13.52 -10.87 0.46
CA ASP A 60 13.42 -12.32 0.68
C ASP A 60 12.16 -12.72 1.47
N THR A 61 11.50 -11.77 2.13
CA THR A 61 10.30 -12.03 2.94
C THR A 61 9.18 -11.04 2.64
N GLN A 62 7.94 -11.53 2.74
CA GLN A 62 6.73 -10.73 2.61
C GLN A 62 6.70 -9.56 3.61
N ARG A 63 7.10 -9.81 4.86
CA ARG A 63 7.15 -8.79 5.91
C ARG A 63 8.10 -7.65 5.56
N ALA A 64 9.30 -7.94 5.05
CA ALA A 64 10.26 -6.90 4.68
C ALA A 64 9.75 -6.06 3.50
N ALA A 65 9.11 -6.70 2.50
CA ALA A 65 8.46 -5.98 1.41
C ALA A 65 7.31 -5.09 1.90
N TYR A 66 6.49 -5.58 2.83
CA TYR A 66 5.42 -4.83 3.47
C TYR A 66 5.94 -3.60 4.24
N GLU A 67 6.87 -3.81 5.18
CA GLU A 67 7.45 -2.76 6.02
C GLU A 67 8.13 -1.69 5.16
N ARG A 68 8.78 -2.10 4.07
CA ARG A 68 9.35 -1.17 3.10
C ARG A 68 8.29 -0.34 2.41
N ALA A 69 7.25 -0.96 1.85
CA ALA A 69 6.20 -0.26 1.13
C ALA A 69 5.52 0.79 2.01
N VAL A 70 5.18 0.41 3.25
CA VAL A 70 4.56 1.33 4.23
C VAL A 70 5.50 2.49 4.59
N SER A 71 6.77 2.20 4.86
CA SER A 71 7.74 3.25 5.23
C SER A 71 7.99 4.22 4.07
N TRP A 72 8.08 3.69 2.85
CA TRP A 72 8.24 4.50 1.64
C TRP A 72 7.02 5.37 1.38
N ALA A 73 5.81 4.81 1.50
CA ALA A 73 4.56 5.54 1.29
C ALA A 73 4.39 6.71 2.28
N LYS A 74 4.72 6.50 3.57
CA LYS A 74 4.71 7.57 4.57
C LYS A 74 5.65 8.71 4.19
N ALA A 75 6.90 8.38 3.84
CA ALA A 75 7.88 9.38 3.44
C ALA A 75 7.46 10.14 2.17
N TRP A 76 6.83 9.45 1.21
CA TRP A 76 6.29 10.10 0.01
C TRP A 76 5.17 11.08 0.34
N ILE A 77 4.24 10.69 1.22
CA ILE A 77 3.15 11.58 1.66
C ILE A 77 3.74 12.82 2.33
N GLU A 78 4.67 12.66 3.29
CA GLU A 78 5.32 13.76 4.01
C GLU A 78 6.14 14.70 3.11
N ASP A 79 6.64 14.21 1.97
CA ASP A 79 7.42 15.01 1.00
C ASP A 79 6.51 15.78 0.02
N ASN A 80 5.28 15.30 -0.21
CA ASN A 80 4.40 15.82 -1.27
C ASN A 80 3.18 16.60 -0.74
N PHE A 81 2.80 16.44 0.53
CA PHE A 81 1.60 17.03 1.14
C PHE A 81 1.85 17.51 2.58
#